data_AF-A0A2V6KW95-F1
#
_entry.id   AF-A0A2V6KW95-F1
#
_cell.length_a   1.000
_cell.length_b   1.000
_cell.length_c   1.000
_cell.angle_alpha   90.00
_cell.angle_beta   90.00
_cell.angle_gamma   90.00
#
_symmetry.space_group_name_H-M   'P 1'
#
loop_
_entity.id
_entity.type
_entity.pdbx_description
1 polymer ?
#
loop_
_entity_poly.entity_id
_entity_poly.type
_entity_poly.pdbx_seq_one_letter_code
_entity_poly.pdbx_strand_id
1 'polypeptide(L)'
;VFERDKNTCQYCGHAFDRNDLNLDHVVPRDRGGTTTWENVVCSCIGCNTRKGNRLPQEVQMSLIRKPKRPKWRPFVHVTFSSPQHESWRHFVDLAYWNVELSD
;
A
#
# COMPACT_ATOMS: atom_id res chain seq x y z
N VAL A 1 -2.95 0.34 -1.08
CA VAL A 1 -2.69 0.84 0.30
C VAL A 1 -2.03 2.22 0.26
N PHE A 2 -0.91 2.39 -0.46
CA PHE A 2 -0.28 3.71 -0.70
C PHE A 2 -1.26 4.83 -1.07
N GLU A 3 -2.07 4.62 -2.10
CA GLU A 3 -3.09 5.59 -2.51
C GLU A 3 -4.17 5.85 -1.44
N ARG A 4 -4.66 4.78 -0.80
CA ARG A 4 -5.65 4.86 0.30
C ARG A 4 -5.14 5.75 1.43
N ASP A 5 -3.85 5.59 1.75
CA ASP A 5 -3.17 6.27 2.84
C ASP A 5 -2.47 7.56 2.37
N LYS A 6 -2.66 7.98 1.11
CA LYS A 6 -2.08 9.19 0.50
C LYS A 6 -0.56 9.31 0.73
N ASN A 7 0.18 8.22 0.59
CA ASN A 7 1.62 8.15 0.88
C ASN A 7 1.99 8.73 2.27
N THR A 8 1.09 8.62 3.24
CA THR A 8 1.30 9.09 4.61
C THR A 8 1.54 7.91 5.53
N CYS A 9 2.62 7.97 6.30
CA CYS A 9 2.88 6.98 7.33
C CYS A 9 1.77 6.99 8.37
N GLN A 10 1.09 5.86 8.57
CA GLN A 10 -0.04 5.75 9.49
C GLN A 10 0.35 5.78 10.97
N TYR A 11 1.64 5.79 11.29
CA TYR A 11 2.14 5.87 12.66
C TYR A 11 2.58 7.29 13.04
N CYS A 12 3.42 7.95 12.22
CA CYS A 12 3.93 9.30 12.54
C CYS A 12 3.17 10.44 11.83
N GLY A 13 2.41 10.14 10.78
CA GLY A 13 1.55 11.12 10.11
C GLY A 13 2.23 11.99 9.07
N HIS A 14 3.53 11.81 8.86
CA HIS A 14 4.26 12.52 7.81
C HIS A 14 4.02 11.84 6.45
N ALA A 15 3.94 12.66 5.41
CA ALA A 15 3.94 12.20 4.02
C ALA A 15 5.39 11.98 3.56
N PHE A 16 5.58 10.96 2.72
CA PHE A 16 6.88 10.57 2.19
C PHE A 16 6.76 10.24 0.70
N ASP A 17 7.90 10.23 0.00
CA ASP A 17 7.97 9.62 -1.32
C ASP A 17 7.69 8.12 -1.23
N ARG A 18 7.13 7.56 -2.31
CA ARG A 18 6.70 6.16 -2.33
C ARG A 18 7.85 5.18 -2.09
N ASN A 19 9.07 5.55 -2.46
CA ASN A 19 10.27 4.74 -2.26
C ASN A 19 10.70 4.66 -0.79
N ASP A 20 10.29 5.63 0.04
CA ASP A 20 10.61 5.70 1.47
C ASP A 20 9.49 5.12 2.36
N LEU A 21 8.52 4.47 1.74
CA LEU A 21 7.38 3.85 2.42
C LEU A 21 7.38 2.34 2.26
N ASN A 22 6.96 1.67 3.33
CA ASN A 22 6.70 0.24 3.38
C ASN A 22 5.19 -0.02 3.50
N LEU A 23 4.81 -1.25 3.15
CA LEU A 23 3.54 -1.83 3.56
C LEU A 23 3.79 -2.65 4.83
N ASP A 24 3.21 -2.22 5.95
CA ASP A 24 3.39 -2.84 7.24
C ASP A 24 2.11 -3.51 7.73
N HIS A 25 2.26 -4.67 8.35
CA HIS A 25 1.18 -5.38 9.00
C HIS A 25 1.02 -4.87 10.43
N VAL A 26 -0.15 -4.29 10.74
CA VAL A 26 -0.49 -3.77 12.07
C VAL A 26 -0.32 -4.85 13.13
N VAL A 27 -0.89 -6.03 12.89
CA VAL A 27 -0.56 -7.27 13.59
C VAL A 27 0.47 -8.01 12.75
N PRO A 28 1.70 -8.24 13.26
CA PRO A 28 2.75 -8.97 12.54
C PRO A 28 2.33 -10.39 12.11
N ARG A 29 2.90 -10.88 11.01
CA ARG A 29 2.58 -12.21 10.46
C ARG A 29 2.93 -13.36 11.42
N ASP A 30 4.06 -13.26 12.11
CA ASP A 30 4.49 -14.24 13.12
C ASP A 30 3.58 -14.25 14.36
N ARG A 31 2.73 -13.23 14.51
CA ARG A 31 1.67 -13.16 15.52
C ARG A 31 0.27 -13.44 14.95
N GLY A 32 0.20 -14.08 13.79
CA GLY A 32 -1.07 -14.48 13.16
C GLY A 32 -1.76 -13.37 12.36
N GLY A 33 -1.10 -12.24 12.13
CA GLY A 33 -1.64 -11.17 11.30
C GLY A 33 -1.74 -11.55 9.83
N THR A 34 -2.92 -11.36 9.25
CA THR A 34 -3.20 -11.68 7.84
C THR A 34 -2.97 -10.48 6.92
N THR A 35 -2.73 -10.73 5.63
CA THR A 35 -2.61 -9.66 4.63
C THR A 35 -4.01 -9.23 4.16
N THR A 36 -4.66 -8.39 4.96
CA THR A 36 -6.00 -7.85 4.70
C THR A 36 -6.01 -6.33 4.68
N TRP A 37 -7.06 -5.73 4.13
CA TRP A 37 -7.20 -4.28 4.09
C TRP A 37 -7.23 -3.66 5.48
N GLU A 38 -7.70 -4.41 6.46
CA GLU A 38 -7.87 -4.04 7.87
C GLU A 38 -6.59 -4.28 8.69
N ASN A 39 -5.57 -4.91 8.12
CA ASN A 39 -4.30 -5.19 8.81
C ASN A 39 -3.07 -4.61 8.10
N VAL A 40 -3.19 -4.06 6.90
CA VAL A 40 -2.06 -3.47 6.16
C VAL A 40 -2.18 -1.95 6.06
N VAL A 41 -1.10 -1.25 6.38
CA VAL A 41 -0.98 0.22 6.38
C VAL A 41 0.32 0.69 5.72
N CYS A 42 0.37 1.95 5.32
CA CYS A 42 1.65 2.59 4.98
C CYS A 42 2.45 2.94 6.23
N SER A 43 3.75 2.63 6.22
CA SER A 43 4.71 3.03 7.25
C SER A 43 5.95 3.65 6.60
N CYS A 44 6.57 4.66 7.20
CA CYS A 44 7.91 5.05 6.79
C CYS A 44 8.93 4.07 7.34
N ILE A 45 10.13 4.05 6.75
CA ILE A 45 11.23 3.14 7.17
C ILE A 45 11.49 3.24 8.67
N GLY A 46 11.58 4.46 9.23
CA GLY A 46 11.87 4.66 10.65
C GLY A 46 10.81 4.07 11.58
N CYS A 47 9.52 4.32 11.30
CA CYS A 47 8.42 3.75 12.07
C CYS A 47 8.33 2.23 11.88
N ASN A 48 8.54 1.74 10.66
CA ASN A 48 8.52 0.32 10.34
C ASN A 48 9.59 -0.44 11.14
N THR A 49 10.82 0.06 11.14
CA THR A 49 11.95 -0.50 11.91
C THR A 49 11.70 -0.42 13.41
N ARG A 50 11.17 0.72 13.92
CA ARG A 50 10.83 0.85 15.34
C ARG A 50 9.78 -0.17 15.76
N LYS A 51 8.75 -0.42 14.96
CA LYS A 51 7.72 -1.41 15.26
C LYS A 51 8.28 -2.83 15.17
N GLY A 52 8.88 -3.20 14.04
CA GLY A 52 9.31 -4.58 13.78
C GLY A 52 8.16 -5.59 13.93
N ASN A 53 8.45 -6.74 14.55
CA ASN A 53 7.47 -7.79 14.83
C ASN A 53 6.68 -7.57 16.14
N ARG A 54 6.57 -6.32 16.59
CA ARG A 54 5.76 -5.94 17.75
C ARG A 54 4.42 -5.37 17.31
N LEU A 55 3.44 -5.44 18.18
CA LEU A 55 2.19 -4.69 18.04
C LEU A 55 2.48 -3.20 18.25
N PRO A 56 1.77 -2.28 17.57
CA PRO A 56 1.99 -0.84 17.73
C PRO A 56 1.96 -0.40 19.20
N GLN A 57 1.04 -0.96 19.99
CA GLN A 57 0.87 -0.65 21.40
C GLN A 57 2.10 -1.02 22.25
N GLU A 58 2.81 -2.10 21.91
CA GLU A 58 4.01 -2.55 22.64
C GLU A 58 5.20 -1.58 22.48
N VAL A 59 5.16 -0.73 21.45
CA VAL A 59 6.19 0.29 21.17
C VAL A 59 5.66 1.71 21.28
N GLN A 60 4.50 1.89 21.94
CA GLN A 60 3.85 3.19 22.14
C GLN A 60 3.57 3.91 20.82
N MET A 61 3.18 3.14 19.80
CA MET A 61 2.72 3.65 18.52
C MET A 61 1.22 3.40 18.41
N SER A 62 0.52 4.33 17.77
CA SER A 62 -0.89 4.21 17.44
C SER A 62 -1.08 4.51 15.96
N LEU A 63 -2.17 4.00 15.40
CA LEU A 63 -2.55 4.33 14.04
C LEU A 63 -3.33 5.64 14.04
N ILE A 64 -2.96 6.55 13.14
CA ILE A 64 -3.69 7.80 12.91
C ILE A 64 -5.08 7.53 12.37
N ARG A 65 -5.21 6.48 11.55
CA ARG A 65 -6.49 6.04 11.00
C ARG A 65 -6.60 4.54 11.05
N LYS A 66 -7.79 4.05 11.42
CA LYS A 66 -8.11 2.63 11.32
C LYS A 66 -8.09 2.18 9.84
N PRO A 67 -7.26 1.19 9.47
CA PRO A 67 -7.21 0.64 8.12
C PRO A 67 -8.54 -0.05 7.80
N LYS A 68 -9.02 0.17 6.58
CA LYS A 68 -10.26 -0.43 6.06
C LYS A 68 -10.20 -0.59 4.56
N ARG A 69 -10.99 -1.51 4.02
CA ARG A 69 -11.19 -1.65 2.58
C ARG A 69 -11.77 -0.36 1.97
N PRO A 70 -11.19 0.17 0.87
CA PRO A 70 -11.79 1.25 0.11
C PRO A 70 -13.19 0.86 -0.38
N LYS A 71 -14.15 1.79 -0.32
CA LYS A 71 -15.47 1.57 -0.90
C LYS A 71 -15.34 1.54 -2.42
N TRP A 72 -15.89 0.51 -3.05
CA TRP A 72 -16.01 0.47 -4.50
C TRP A 72 -16.88 1.63 -4.97
N ARG A 73 -16.42 2.37 -5.99
CA ARG A 73 -17.17 3.46 -6.62
C ARG A 73 -17.40 3.09 -8.08
N PRO A 74 -18.65 2.79 -8.51
CA PRO A 74 -18.94 2.32 -9.86
C PRO A 74 -18.56 3.29 -10.99
N PHE A 75 -18.46 4.59 -10.67
CA PHE A 75 -18.29 5.67 -11.66
C PHE A 75 -17.01 6.47 -11.44
N VAL A 76 -15.88 5.79 -11.20
CA VAL A 76 -14.58 6.46 -11.32
C VAL A 76 -14.32 6.59 -12.82
N HIS A 77 -14.51 7.79 -13.38
CA HIS A 77 -13.81 8.15 -14.61
C HIS A 77 -12.32 8.11 -14.25
N VAL A 78 -11.69 6.97 -14.49
CA VAL A 78 -10.24 6.86 -14.47
C VAL A 78 -9.78 7.62 -15.70
N THR A 79 -9.63 8.94 -15.58
CA THR A 79 -8.71 9.63 -16.46
C THR A 79 -7.35 9.01 -16.18
N PHE A 80 -6.88 8.18 -17.11
CA PHE A 80 -5.47 7.79 -17.21
C PHE A 80 -4.65 9.03 -17.63
N SER A 81 -4.83 10.15 -16.94
CA SER A 81 -4.00 11.32 -17.07
C SER A 81 -2.76 11.06 -16.23
N SER A 82 -1.82 10.36 -16.88
CA SER A 82 -0.39 10.21 -16.57
C SER A 82 0.03 8.74 -16.36
N PRO A 83 0.95 8.21 -17.18
CA PRO A 83 1.54 6.90 -16.98
C PRO A 83 2.50 6.97 -15.79
N GLN A 84 2.00 6.78 -14.58
CA GLN A 84 2.77 7.00 -13.35
C GLN A 84 3.80 5.89 -13.06
N HIS A 85 3.84 4.82 -13.84
CA HIS A 85 4.93 3.86 -13.77
C HIS A 85 5.29 3.30 -15.15
N GLU A 86 6.46 3.67 -15.67
CA GLU A 86 7.02 3.07 -16.89
C GLU A 86 7.12 1.55 -16.81
N SER A 87 7.42 0.99 -15.63
CA SER A 87 7.53 -0.46 -15.43
C SER A 87 6.25 -1.24 -15.72
N TRP A 88 5.08 -0.58 -15.67
CA TRP A 88 3.80 -1.19 -15.98
C TRP A 88 3.42 -1.08 -17.46
N ARG A 89 4.16 -0.30 -18.28
CA ARG A 89 3.89 -0.21 -19.73
C ARG A 89 3.80 -1.60 -20.34
N HIS A 90 4.74 -2.49 -20.06
CA HIS A 90 4.76 -3.83 -20.66
C HIS A 90 3.55 -4.72 -20.31
N PHE A 91 2.91 -4.51 -19.16
CA PHE A 91 1.76 -5.33 -18.72
C PHE A 91 0.41 -4.73 -19.11
N VAL A 92 0.36 -3.42 -19.36
CA VAL A 92 -0.88 -2.67 -19.60
C VAL A 92 -1.02 -2.24 -21.05
N ASP A 93 0.05 -2.33 -21.86
CA ASP A 93 -0.03 -1.99 -23.27
C ASP A 93 -1.00 -2.92 -24.00
N LEU A 94 -1.96 -2.33 -24.70
CA LEU A 94 -2.99 -3.03 -25.49
C LEU A 94 -2.37 -3.95 -26.54
N ALA A 95 -1.11 -3.69 -26.93
CA ALA A 95 -0.36 -4.57 -27.82
C ALA A 95 -0.06 -5.95 -27.21
N TYR A 96 0.15 -6.06 -25.89
CA TYR A 96 0.47 -7.35 -25.25
C TYR A 96 -0.73 -8.31 -25.24
N TRP A 97 -1.95 -7.79 -25.20
CA TRP A 97 -3.18 -8.59 -25.24
C TRP A 97 -3.54 -9.09 -26.65
N ASN A 98 -2.94 -8.54 -27.69
CA ASN A 98 -3.23 -8.87 -29.09
C ASN A 98 -2.11 -9.68 -29.77
N VAL A 99 -1.10 -10.15 -29.03
CA VAL A 99 -0.13 -11.10 -29.57
C VAL A 99 -0.73 -12.49 -29.43
N GLU A 100 -1.06 -13.11 -30.55
CA GLU A 100 -1.30 -14.56 -30.60
C GLU A 100 -0.03 -15.27 -30.14
N LEU A 101 -0.13 -16.07 -29.09
CA LEU A 101 0.94 -16.98 -28.68
C LEU A 101 1.00 -18.09 -29.74
N SER A 102 1.92 -17.97 -30.68
CA SER A 102 2.33 -19.07 -31.55
C SER A 102 3.23 -20.02 -30.76
N ASP A 103 2.92 -21.32 -30.81
CA ASP A 103 3.68 -22.43 -30.20
C ASP A 103 5.15 -22.52 -30.65
#